data_AF-A0A0K9XHD3-F1
#
_entry.id   AF-A0A0K9XHD3-F1
#
_cell.length_a   1.000
_cell.length_b   1.000
_cell.length_c   1.000
_cell.angle_alpha   90.00
_cell.angle_beta   90.00
_cell.angle_gamma   90.00
#
_symmetry.space_group_name_H-M   'P 1'
#
loop_
_entity.id
_entity.type
_entity.pdbx_description
1 polymer ?
#
loop_
_entity_poly.entity_id
_entity_poly.type
_entity_poly.pdbx_seq_one_letter_code
_entity_poly.pdbx_strand_id
1 'polypeptide(L)'
;MNQFELRRVEQQLREALRDTALSWVLDDVDAAIAAGVPEEKILRRRPQRRGDDTYAASPISVAARYEVVDRSELGHVEIEASRKRGTLVIATRAMTDEERVQLLLNAMRRVLVELPEIELESLKTLRAGAEGDAGSRSIAEAVVFEPDESAQSRRSRTEFRADRMPAQQRTRVSQLLADVAREVRS
;
A
#
# COMPACT_ATOMS: atom_id res chain seq x y z
N MET A 1 17.49 4.32 -10.95
CA MET A 1 17.11 3.76 -12.28
C MET A 1 16.37 4.81 -13.09
N ASN A 2 16.39 4.73 -14.43
CA ASN A 2 15.58 5.64 -15.26
C ASN A 2 14.12 5.15 -15.41
N GLN A 3 13.24 6.01 -15.94
CA GLN A 3 11.80 5.70 -16.05
C GLN A 3 11.48 4.47 -16.91
N PHE A 4 12.23 4.25 -17.99
CA PHE A 4 12.04 3.09 -18.86
C PHE A 4 12.45 1.79 -18.16
N GLU A 5 13.56 1.82 -17.43
CA GLU A 5 14.04 0.71 -16.62
C GLU A 5 13.04 0.35 -15.51
N LEU A 6 12.48 1.35 -14.82
CA LEU A 6 11.47 1.13 -13.78
C LEU A 6 10.23 0.42 -14.34
N ARG A 7 9.69 0.89 -15.48
CA ARG A 7 8.55 0.25 -16.14
C ARG A 7 8.87 -1.17 -16.59
N ARG A 8 10.09 -1.40 -17.09
CA ARG A 8 10.54 -2.74 -17.48
C ARG A 8 10.60 -3.68 -16.28
N VAL A 9 11.15 -3.23 -15.15
CA VAL A 9 11.20 -4.01 -13.91
C VAL A 9 9.78 -4.28 -13.40
N GLU A 10 8.91 -3.28 -13.40
CA GLU A 10 7.50 -3.44 -13.01
C GLU A 10 6.82 -4.53 -13.85
N GLN A 11 7.02 -4.50 -15.17
CA GLN A 11 6.47 -5.50 -16.09
C GLN A 11 7.04 -6.90 -15.83
N GLN A 12 8.36 -7.03 -15.64
CA GLN A 12 9.00 -8.32 -15.35
C GLN A 12 8.51 -8.93 -14.02
N LEU A 13 8.36 -8.11 -12.98
CA LEU A 13 7.81 -8.55 -11.70
C LEU A 13 6.36 -9.00 -11.83
N ARG A 14 5.54 -8.28 -12.60
CA ARG A 14 4.15 -8.69 -12.88
C ARG A 14 4.08 -10.00 -13.66
N GLU A 15 4.90 -10.15 -14.70
CA GLU A 15 4.96 -11.38 -15.51
C GLU A 15 5.37 -12.58 -14.67
N ALA A 16 6.34 -12.42 -13.76
CA ALA A 16 6.76 -13.48 -12.86
C ALA A 16 5.66 -13.96 -11.90
N LEU A 17 4.67 -13.13 -11.59
CA LEU A 17 3.58 -13.45 -10.65
C LEU A 17 2.29 -13.91 -11.33
N ARG A 18 2.05 -13.55 -12.59
CA ARG A 18 0.76 -13.70 -13.29
C ARG A 18 0.22 -15.13 -13.30
N ASP A 19 1.09 -16.13 -13.50
CA ASP A 19 0.69 -17.54 -13.59
C ASP A 19 1.03 -18.34 -12.32
N THR A 20 1.22 -17.64 -11.20
CA THR A 20 1.52 -18.25 -9.91
C THR A 20 0.32 -18.16 -8.96
N ALA A 21 0.39 -18.91 -7.86
CA ALA A 21 -0.54 -18.78 -6.73
C ALA A 21 -0.54 -17.38 -6.09
N LEU A 22 0.40 -16.50 -6.47
CA LEU A 22 0.53 -15.13 -5.98
C LEU A 22 -0.11 -14.09 -6.92
N SER A 23 -0.82 -14.51 -7.97
CA SER A 23 -1.50 -13.60 -8.90
C SER A 23 -2.47 -12.63 -8.19
N TRP A 24 -3.06 -13.04 -7.06
CA TRP A 24 -3.91 -12.16 -6.22
C TRP A 24 -3.16 -10.94 -5.67
N VAL A 25 -1.84 -11.02 -5.48
CA VAL A 25 -1.00 -9.89 -5.02
C VAL A 25 -1.04 -8.77 -6.04
N LEU A 26 -1.12 -9.12 -7.34
CA LEU A 26 -1.23 -8.13 -8.41
C LEU A 26 -2.55 -7.37 -8.32
N ASP A 27 -3.65 -8.06 -8.02
CA ASP A 27 -4.96 -7.43 -7.87
C ASP A 27 -4.98 -6.42 -6.70
N ASP A 28 -4.21 -6.67 -5.64
CA ASP A 28 -4.10 -5.76 -4.49
C ASP A 28 -3.18 -4.58 -4.78
N VAL A 29 -2.06 -4.84 -5.45
CA VAL A 29 -1.16 -3.78 -5.91
C VAL A 29 -1.88 -2.86 -6.89
N ASP A 30 -2.64 -3.40 -7.83
CA ASP A 30 -3.39 -2.61 -8.80
C ASP A 30 -4.52 -1.80 -8.14
N ALA A 31 -5.20 -2.37 -7.13
CA ALA A 31 -6.17 -1.63 -6.33
C ALA A 31 -5.51 -0.47 -5.55
N ALA A 32 -4.35 -0.69 -4.95
CA ALA A 32 -3.59 0.34 -4.24
C ALA A 32 -3.06 1.42 -5.19
N ILE A 33 -2.58 1.05 -6.38
CA ILE A 33 -2.18 2.00 -7.44
C ILE A 33 -3.37 2.85 -7.87
N ALA A 34 -4.54 2.24 -8.06
CA ALA A 34 -5.76 2.95 -8.44
C ALA A 34 -6.24 3.92 -7.34
N ALA A 35 -6.03 3.57 -6.06
CA ALA A 35 -6.32 4.47 -4.94
C ALA A 35 -5.38 5.69 -4.88
N GLY A 36 -4.16 5.56 -5.41
CA GLY A 36 -3.17 6.64 -5.46
C GLY A 36 -2.51 6.93 -4.11
N VAL A 37 -1.73 8.03 -4.08
CA VAL A 37 -1.05 8.49 -2.86
C VAL A 37 -1.86 9.64 -2.25
N PRO A 38 -2.29 9.53 -0.99
CA PRO A 38 -2.94 10.63 -0.29
C PRO A 38 -1.92 11.71 0.05
N GLU A 39 -2.24 12.96 -0.28
CA GLU A 39 -1.43 14.14 -0.02
C GLU A 39 -2.24 15.20 0.72
N GLU A 40 -1.65 15.76 1.77
CA GLU A 40 -2.19 16.95 2.43
C GLU A 40 -1.97 18.18 1.55
N LYS A 41 -3.07 18.80 1.13
CA LYS A 41 -3.09 20.07 0.39
C LYS A 41 -3.83 21.13 1.18
N ILE A 42 -3.69 22.39 0.76
CA ILE A 42 -4.35 23.52 1.43
C ILE A 42 -5.44 24.07 0.51
N LEU A 43 -6.66 24.17 1.02
CA LEU A 43 -7.77 24.82 0.35
C LEU A 43 -7.68 26.34 0.56
N ARG A 44 -7.46 27.08 -0.52
CA ARG A 44 -7.32 28.53 -0.51
C ARG A 44 -8.47 29.17 -1.30
N ARG A 45 -8.98 30.30 -0.85
CA ARG A 45 -9.89 31.12 -1.66
C ARG A 45 -9.09 31.94 -2.67
N ARG A 46 -9.46 31.84 -3.95
CA ARG A 46 -8.86 32.63 -5.04
C ARG A 46 -9.07 34.13 -4.80
N PRO A 47 -8.08 34.98 -5.11
CA PRO A 47 -8.24 36.42 -5.04
C PRO A 47 -9.32 36.87 -6.04
N GLN A 48 -10.46 37.32 -5.52
CA GLN A 48 -11.62 37.70 -6.32
C GLN A 48 -11.31 39.01 -7.07
N ARG A 49 -11.39 38.99 -8.41
CA ARG A 49 -11.30 40.23 -9.21
C ARG A 49 -12.58 41.04 -8.99
N ARG A 50 -12.41 42.34 -8.76
CA ARG A 50 -13.51 43.30 -8.52
C ARG A 50 -14.49 43.24 -9.69
N GLY A 51 -15.73 42.76 -9.47
CA GLY A 51 -16.78 42.64 -10.48
C GLY A 51 -17.43 41.25 -10.64
N ASP A 52 -16.88 40.21 -10.00
CA ASP A 52 -17.32 38.81 -10.16
C ASP A 52 -18.33 38.37 -9.07
N ASP A 53 -19.31 39.23 -8.78
CA ASP A 53 -20.39 38.99 -7.79
C ASP A 53 -21.68 38.46 -8.46
N THR A 54 -21.55 37.69 -9.54
CA THR A 54 -22.70 37.01 -10.14
C THR A 54 -23.05 35.75 -9.33
N TYR A 55 -24.08 35.89 -8.50
CA TYR A 55 -24.96 34.86 -7.93
C TYR A 55 -24.35 33.46 -7.74
N ALA A 56 -23.84 33.20 -6.53
CA ALA A 56 -23.51 31.85 -6.08
C ALA A 56 -24.81 31.07 -5.75
N ALA A 57 -25.51 30.60 -6.78
CA ALA A 57 -26.74 29.82 -6.63
C ALA A 57 -26.50 28.29 -6.58
N SER A 58 -25.30 27.83 -6.94
CA SER A 58 -24.97 26.40 -7.02
C SER A 58 -23.69 26.05 -6.23
N PRO A 59 -23.62 24.88 -5.56
CA PRO A 59 -22.42 24.39 -4.89
C PRO A 59 -21.15 24.44 -5.77
N ILE A 60 -21.29 24.21 -7.08
CA ILE A 60 -20.19 24.25 -8.05
C ILE A 60 -19.62 25.67 -8.18
N SER A 61 -20.49 26.68 -8.21
CA SER A 61 -20.08 28.10 -8.29
C SER A 61 -19.38 28.59 -7.01
N VAL A 62 -19.76 28.03 -5.85
CA VAL A 62 -19.06 28.30 -4.58
C VAL A 62 -17.70 27.62 -4.58
N ALA A 63 -17.61 26.36 -5.01
CA ALA A 63 -16.36 25.62 -5.09
C ALA A 63 -15.34 26.26 -6.04
N ALA A 64 -15.79 26.86 -7.16
CA ALA A 64 -14.92 27.55 -8.12
C ALA A 64 -14.14 28.74 -7.53
N ARG A 65 -14.57 29.26 -6.37
CA ARG A 65 -13.87 30.32 -5.63
C ARG A 65 -12.67 29.80 -4.85
N TYR A 66 -12.53 28.49 -4.73
CA TYR A 66 -11.45 27.86 -4.00
C TYR A 66 -10.50 27.14 -4.95
N GLU A 67 -9.23 27.10 -4.58
CA GLU A 67 -8.18 26.35 -5.25
C GLU A 67 -7.46 25.48 -4.22
N VAL A 68 -7.00 24.33 -4.67
CA VAL A 68 -6.20 23.41 -3.87
C VAL A 68 -4.75 23.66 -4.22
N VAL A 69 -3.96 24.08 -3.23
CA VAL A 69 -2.56 24.47 -3.39
C VAL A 69 -1.67 23.44 -2.70
N ASP A 70 -0.53 23.15 -3.33
CA ASP A 70 0.44 22.23 -2.78
C ASP A 70 1.16 22.84 -1.58
N ARG A 71 1.35 22.02 -0.54
CA ARG A 71 2.02 22.46 0.70
C ARG A 71 3.45 22.96 0.42
N SER A 72 4.14 22.38 -0.56
CA SER A 72 5.50 22.75 -0.95
C SER A 72 5.62 24.14 -1.56
N GLU A 73 4.52 24.71 -2.06
CA GLU A 73 4.47 26.03 -2.66
C GLU A 73 4.26 27.15 -1.61
N LEU A 74 4.02 26.77 -0.35
CA LEU A 74 3.67 27.69 0.73
C LEU A 74 4.77 27.78 1.79
N GLY A 75 4.92 28.98 2.37
CA GLY A 75 5.86 29.19 3.47
C GLY A 75 5.39 28.51 4.77
N HIS A 76 6.33 28.19 5.67
CA HIS A 76 6.04 27.55 6.97
C HIS A 76 4.93 28.25 7.78
N VAL A 77 4.89 29.59 7.76
CA VAL A 77 3.89 30.39 8.49
C VAL A 77 2.48 30.19 7.94
N GLU A 78 2.35 30.06 6.62
CA GLU A 78 1.05 29.89 5.94
C GLU A 78 0.50 28.48 6.15
N ILE A 79 1.39 27.49 6.23
CA ILE A 79 1.04 26.11 6.55
C ILE A 79 0.49 26.02 7.98
N GLU A 80 1.14 26.65 8.95
CA GLU A 80 0.65 26.67 10.34
C GLU A 80 -0.69 27.39 10.48
N ALA A 81 -0.85 28.52 9.79
CA ALA A 81 -2.11 29.26 9.78
C ALA A 81 -3.24 28.40 9.17
N SER A 82 -2.97 27.66 8.10
CA SER A 82 -3.92 26.77 7.43
C SER A 82 -4.30 25.57 8.31
N ARG A 83 -3.32 24.98 9.02
CA ARG A 83 -3.56 23.94 10.04
C ARG A 83 -4.50 24.42 11.14
N LYS A 84 -4.26 25.61 11.70
CA LYS A 84 -5.08 26.18 12.77
C LYS A 84 -6.48 26.59 12.30
N ARG A 85 -6.64 26.96 11.02
CA ARG A 85 -7.91 27.37 10.41
C ARG A 85 -8.73 26.21 9.83
N GLY A 86 -8.22 24.98 9.85
CA GLY A 86 -8.93 23.80 9.35
C GLY A 86 -9.07 23.77 7.82
N THR A 87 -8.16 24.40 7.07
CA THR A 87 -8.19 24.42 5.60
C THR A 87 -7.34 23.33 4.94
N LEU A 88 -6.90 22.34 5.72
CA LEU A 88 -6.22 21.16 5.18
C LEU A 88 -7.24 20.24 4.53
N VAL A 89 -6.92 19.81 3.32
CA VAL A 89 -7.71 18.84 2.55
C VAL A 89 -6.80 17.72 2.10
N ILE A 90 -7.32 16.49 2.06
CA ILE A 90 -6.59 15.35 1.51
C ILE A 90 -6.99 15.23 0.05
N ALA A 91 -5.99 15.27 -0.84
CA ALA A 91 -6.16 14.99 -2.25
C ALA A 91 -5.36 13.75 -2.62
N THR A 92 -5.77 13.03 -3.67
CA THR A 92 -5.06 11.85 -4.16
C THR A 92 -4.28 12.20 -5.42
N ARG A 93 -2.97 11.92 -5.44
CA ARG A 93 -2.17 11.97 -6.66
C ARG A 93 -1.90 10.57 -7.20
N ALA A 94 -1.55 10.49 -8.48
CA ALA A 94 -1.06 9.25 -9.06
C ALA A 94 0.30 8.84 -8.44
N MET A 95 0.51 7.55 -8.29
CA MET A 95 1.81 6.99 -7.91
C MET A 95 2.82 7.18 -9.04
N THR A 96 4.07 7.46 -8.69
CA THR A 96 5.20 7.48 -9.63
C THR A 96 5.60 6.06 -10.02
N ASP A 97 6.33 5.91 -11.13
CA ASP A 97 6.82 4.59 -11.57
C ASP A 97 7.72 3.93 -10.50
N GLU A 98 8.50 4.73 -9.75
CA GLU A 98 9.30 4.25 -8.62
C GLU A 98 8.41 3.72 -7.47
N GLU A 99 7.40 4.48 -7.08
CA GLU A 99 6.47 4.09 -6.01
C GLU A 99 5.71 2.81 -6.34
N ARG A 100 5.31 2.66 -7.61
CA ARG A 100 4.62 1.45 -8.10
C ARG A 100 5.51 0.22 -8.00
N VAL A 101 6.77 0.31 -8.44
CA VAL A 101 7.74 -0.78 -8.33
C VAL A 101 8.03 -1.09 -6.87
N GLN A 102 8.23 -0.07 -6.04
CA GLN A 102 8.49 -0.24 -4.62
C GLN A 102 7.32 -0.90 -3.88
N LEU A 103 6.08 -0.53 -4.23
CA LEU A 103 4.87 -1.14 -3.70
C LEU A 103 4.81 -2.63 -4.06
N LEU A 104 5.09 -2.98 -5.31
CA LEU A 104 5.11 -4.38 -5.76
C LEU A 104 6.18 -5.20 -5.05
N LEU A 105 7.40 -4.68 -4.92
CA LEU A 105 8.49 -5.33 -4.18
C LEU A 105 8.14 -5.52 -2.69
N ASN A 106 7.52 -4.51 -2.07
CA ASN A 106 7.08 -4.59 -0.67
C ASN A 106 5.97 -5.63 -0.50
N ALA A 107 5.00 -5.70 -1.42
CA ALA A 107 3.95 -6.71 -1.39
C ALA A 107 4.53 -8.12 -1.52
N MET A 108 5.48 -8.33 -2.45
CA MET A 108 6.19 -9.61 -2.60
C MET A 108 6.96 -9.99 -1.33
N ARG A 109 7.68 -9.05 -0.71
CA ARG A 109 8.38 -9.29 0.55
C ARG A 109 7.42 -9.71 1.66
N ARG A 110 6.30 -9.02 1.79
CA ARG A 110 5.30 -9.31 2.82
C ARG A 110 4.72 -10.71 2.68
N VAL A 111 4.48 -11.18 1.46
CA VAL A 111 3.91 -12.50 1.22
C VAL A 111 4.96 -13.62 1.26
N LEU A 112 6.15 -13.40 0.68
CA LEU A 112 7.18 -14.45 0.55
C LEU A 112 8.09 -14.60 1.78
N VAL A 113 8.19 -13.56 2.60
CA VAL A 113 9.10 -13.51 3.74
C VAL A 113 8.33 -13.35 5.05
N GLU A 114 7.57 -12.27 5.17
CA GLU A 114 6.95 -11.90 6.45
C GLU A 114 5.79 -12.83 6.83
N LEU A 115 4.87 -13.13 5.91
CA LEU A 115 3.73 -14.00 6.16
C LEU A 115 4.15 -15.41 6.64
N PRO A 116 5.12 -16.11 5.99
CA PRO A 116 5.70 -17.34 6.52
C PRO A 116 6.28 -17.22 7.94
N GLU A 117 6.94 -16.11 8.25
CA GLU A 117 7.51 -15.89 9.59
C GLU A 117 6.42 -15.72 10.63
N ILE A 118 5.37 -14.96 10.31
CA ILE A 118 4.21 -14.76 11.19
C ILE A 118 3.46 -16.08 11.40
N GLU A 119 3.28 -16.90 10.37
CA GLU A 119 2.67 -18.24 10.51
C GLU A 119 3.49 -19.11 11.49
N LEU A 120 4.80 -19.18 11.31
CA LEU A 120 5.68 -19.97 12.18
C LEU A 120 5.65 -19.51 13.63
N GLU A 121 5.71 -18.20 13.88
CA GLU A 121 5.60 -17.65 15.23
C GLU A 121 4.22 -17.92 15.83
N SER A 122 3.14 -17.79 15.04
CA SER A 122 1.78 -18.09 15.48
C SER A 122 1.63 -19.58 15.86
N LEU A 123 2.17 -20.49 15.06
CA LEU A 123 2.17 -21.93 15.34
C LEU A 123 2.95 -22.26 16.61
N LYS A 124 4.09 -21.60 16.87
CA LYS A 124 4.84 -21.78 18.13
C LYS A 124 3.98 -21.40 19.34
N THR A 125 3.30 -20.25 19.29
CA THR A 125 2.42 -19.81 20.38
C THR A 125 1.25 -20.77 20.59
N LEU A 126 0.59 -21.20 19.51
CA LEU A 126 -0.56 -22.11 19.59
C LEU A 126 -0.18 -23.51 20.09
N ARG A 127 1.04 -23.99 19.80
CA ARG A 127 1.53 -25.29 20.26
C ARG A 127 2.05 -25.24 21.69
N ALA A 128 2.70 -24.16 22.10
CA ALA A 128 3.21 -24.01 23.48
C ALA A 128 2.08 -23.96 24.53
N GLY A 129 0.88 -23.49 24.17
CA GLY A 129 -0.28 -23.48 25.06
C GLY A 129 -0.95 -24.84 25.30
N ALA A 130 -0.55 -25.90 24.56
CA ALA A 130 -1.18 -27.23 24.65
C ALA A 130 -0.58 -28.13 25.75
N GLU A 131 0.55 -27.77 26.36
CA GLU A 131 1.25 -28.63 27.33
C GLU A 131 0.65 -28.64 28.75
N GLY A 132 -0.33 -27.76 29.05
CA GLY A 132 -0.85 -27.55 30.40
C GLY A 132 -2.29 -28.02 30.69
N ASP A 133 -3.04 -28.51 29.69
CA ASP A 133 -4.47 -28.83 29.84
C ASP A 133 -4.71 -30.33 29.56
N ALA A 134 -5.21 -31.07 30.55
CA ALA A 134 -5.32 -32.54 30.55
C ALA A 134 -6.42 -33.10 29.63
N GLY A 135 -6.74 -32.41 28.53
CA GLY A 135 -7.73 -32.78 27.53
C GLY A 135 -7.14 -32.74 26.13
N SER A 136 -7.46 -33.77 25.35
CA SER A 136 -7.04 -33.92 23.94
C SER A 136 -7.51 -32.73 23.10
N ARG A 137 -6.69 -31.68 22.99
CA ARG A 137 -6.88 -30.60 22.01
C ARG A 137 -6.04 -30.93 20.78
N SER A 138 -6.65 -30.77 19.61
CA SER A 138 -5.95 -30.93 18.32
C SER A 138 -4.80 -29.93 18.22
N ILE A 139 -3.59 -30.42 17.95
CA ILE A 139 -2.41 -29.59 17.70
C ILE A 139 -2.68 -28.75 16.45
N ALA A 140 -2.49 -27.43 16.52
CA ALA A 140 -2.62 -26.57 15.35
C ALA A 140 -1.52 -26.92 14.33
N GLU A 141 -1.94 -27.34 13.13
CA GLU A 141 -1.03 -27.74 12.05
C GLU A 141 -0.66 -26.58 11.12
N ALA A 142 -1.60 -25.65 10.86
CA ALA A 142 -1.41 -24.51 9.96
C ALA A 142 -2.21 -23.28 10.43
N VAL A 143 -1.81 -22.08 10.00
CA VAL A 143 -2.55 -20.83 10.20
C VAL A 143 -2.86 -20.22 8.84
N VAL A 144 -4.15 -19.97 8.58
CA VAL A 144 -4.60 -19.33 7.34
C VAL A 144 -4.97 -17.88 7.63
N PHE A 145 -4.39 -16.96 6.88
CA PHE A 145 -4.72 -15.54 6.96
C PHE A 145 -5.81 -15.21 5.95
N GLU A 146 -7.04 -15.04 6.43
CA GLU A 146 -8.15 -14.61 5.60
C GLU A 146 -8.20 -13.07 5.51
N PRO A 147 -8.54 -12.51 4.34
CA PRO A 147 -8.77 -11.08 4.20
C PRO A 147 -10.09 -10.67 4.88
N ASP A 148 -10.20 -9.37 5.18
CA ASP A 148 -11.37 -8.76 5.85
C ASP A 148 -12.69 -9.01 5.09
N GLU A 149 -13.83 -9.05 5.77
CA GLU A 149 -15.15 -9.51 5.25
C GLU A 149 -15.65 -8.75 4.00
N SER A 150 -15.14 -7.53 3.77
CA SER A 150 -15.45 -6.70 2.61
C SER A 150 -14.60 -6.98 1.37
N ALA A 151 -13.52 -7.75 1.50
CA ALA A 151 -12.65 -8.10 0.40
C ALA A 151 -13.38 -9.14 -0.46
N GLN A 152 -13.93 -8.69 -1.59
CA GLN A 152 -14.50 -9.51 -2.65
C GLN A 152 -13.76 -10.84 -2.76
N SER A 153 -14.51 -11.95 -2.86
CA SER A 153 -14.02 -13.31 -3.06
C SER A 153 -13.04 -13.37 -4.24
N ARG A 154 -11.78 -13.03 -3.97
CA ARG A 154 -10.65 -13.11 -4.90
C ARG A 154 -10.09 -14.52 -4.76
N ARG A 155 -9.67 -15.08 -5.90
CA ARG A 155 -9.11 -16.43 -6.09
C ARG A 155 -8.31 -16.90 -4.87
N SER A 156 -8.52 -18.15 -4.46
CA SER A 156 -8.05 -18.77 -3.21
C SER A 156 -6.70 -18.23 -2.71
N ARG A 157 -6.74 -17.11 -1.98
CA ARG A 157 -5.59 -16.54 -1.24
C ARG A 157 -5.02 -17.55 -0.24
N THR A 158 -5.84 -18.53 0.13
CA THR A 158 -5.62 -19.56 1.15
C THR A 158 -4.72 -20.71 0.68
N GLU A 159 -4.37 -20.81 -0.60
CA GLU A 159 -3.51 -21.89 -1.10
C GLU A 159 -2.01 -21.64 -0.91
N PHE A 160 -1.60 -20.44 -0.49
CA PHE A 160 -0.20 -20.19 -0.15
C PHE A 160 0.15 -20.80 1.20
N ARG A 161 0.39 -22.12 1.20
CA ARG A 161 1.06 -22.81 2.30
C ARG A 161 2.53 -22.42 2.27
N ALA A 162 2.91 -21.49 3.13
CA ALA A 162 4.30 -21.10 3.36
C ALA A 162 5.18 -22.25 3.90
N ASP A 163 4.56 -23.37 4.24
CA ASP A 163 5.10 -24.65 4.70
C ASP A 163 6.16 -25.30 3.79
N ARG A 164 6.64 -24.62 2.73
CA ARG A 164 7.53 -25.20 1.72
C ARG A 164 8.81 -24.42 1.41
N MET A 165 9.05 -23.24 2.00
CA MET A 165 10.28 -22.49 1.71
C MET A 165 11.31 -22.58 2.85
N PRO A 166 12.42 -23.32 2.66
CA PRO A 166 13.48 -23.43 3.66
C PRO A 166 13.97 -22.05 4.11
N ALA A 167 14.33 -21.91 5.38
CA ALA A 167 14.80 -20.63 5.94
C ALA A 167 15.95 -20.01 5.12
N GLN A 168 16.88 -20.82 4.63
CA GLN A 168 17.98 -20.36 3.77
C GLN A 168 17.48 -19.72 2.46
N GLN A 169 16.45 -20.30 1.84
CA GLN A 169 15.86 -19.77 0.62
C GLN A 169 15.10 -18.47 0.90
N ARG A 170 14.43 -18.36 2.07
CA ARG A 170 13.79 -17.11 2.53
C ARG A 170 14.80 -15.99 2.73
N THR A 171 15.91 -16.25 3.41
CA THR A 171 16.98 -15.25 3.58
C THR A 171 17.52 -14.77 2.24
N ARG A 172 17.73 -15.69 1.29
CA ARG A 172 18.20 -15.35 -0.06
C ARG A 172 17.19 -14.49 -0.82
N VAL A 173 15.90 -14.84 -0.80
CA VAL A 173 14.84 -14.04 -1.44
C VAL A 173 14.73 -12.67 -0.78
N SER A 174 14.80 -12.59 0.55
CA SER A 174 14.77 -11.33 1.29
C SER A 174 15.93 -10.41 0.90
N GLN A 175 17.15 -10.95 0.78
CA GLN A 175 18.32 -10.20 0.31
C GLN A 175 18.15 -9.70 -1.12
N LEU A 176 17.72 -10.58 -2.04
CA LEU A 176 17.48 -10.19 -3.44
C LEU A 176 16.45 -9.08 -3.56
N LEU A 177 15.32 -9.18 -2.85
CA LEU A 177 14.29 -8.14 -2.84
C LEU A 177 14.82 -6.82 -2.24
N ALA A 178 15.64 -6.89 -1.19
CA ALA A 178 16.23 -5.71 -0.57
C ALA A 178 17.26 -5.03 -1.48
N ASP A 179 18.03 -5.80 -2.25
CA ASP A 179 19.02 -5.27 -3.19
C ASP A 179 18.34 -4.58 -4.37
N VAL A 180 17.32 -5.22 -4.98
CA VAL A 180 16.52 -4.60 -6.05
C VAL A 180 15.81 -3.34 -5.53
N ALA A 181 15.22 -3.37 -4.33
CA ALA A 181 14.60 -2.19 -3.73
C ALA A 181 15.60 -1.06 -3.41
N ARG A 182 16.88 -1.37 -3.24
CA ARG A 182 17.93 -0.34 -3.07
C ARG A 182 18.31 0.26 -4.43
N GLU A 183 18.40 -0.56 -5.47
CA GLU A 183 18.70 -0.12 -6.84
C GLU A 183 17.58 0.77 -7.41
N VAL A 184 16.32 0.44 -7.14
CA VAL A 184 15.15 1.25 -7.56
C VAL A 184 15.21 2.67 -7.01
N ARG A 185 15.68 2.83 -5.76
CA ARG A 185 15.78 4.13 -5.06
C ARG A 185 17.06 4.91 -5.38
N SER A 186 18.03 4.28 -6.04
CA SER A 186 19.31 4.91 -6.42
C SER A 186 19.23 5.58 -7.77
#